data_AF-A0A447KN88-F1
#
_entry.id   AF-A0A447KN88-F1
#
_cell.length_a   1.000
_cell.length_b   1.000
_cell.length_c   1.000
_cell.angle_alpha   90.00
_cell.angle_beta   90.00
_cell.angle_gamma   90.00
#
_symmetry.space_group_name_H-M   'P 1'
#
loop_
_entity.id
_entity.type
_entity.pdbx_description
1 polymer ?
#
loop_
_entity_poly.entity_id
_entity_poly.type
_entity_poly.pdbx_seq_one_letter_code
_entity_poly.pdbx_strand_id
1 'polypeptide(L)'
;MIVFSSLQIRRGTRVLLDNATATVNPGQKVGLVGKNGCGKSTLLALLKGEIAADGGSYSFPSNWALAWVNQETPALDVPALEYVIDGDREFRQLEAELQQANDRNDGNAIATLHGKLDAIDAWTVRARASSLLHGLGFSNEQLQKPVRAFSGGWRMRLNLAQALPLPFRPAAARRTHQPPGSGRGDLAGTLAERLRGYAGADLA
;
A
#
# COMPACT_ATOMS: atom_id res chain seq x y z
N MET A 1 -8.40 -3.99 16.08
CA MET A 1 -9.71 -4.08 15.40
C MET A 1 -10.10 -2.69 14.94
N ILE A 2 -10.84 -2.58 13.84
CA ILE A 2 -11.45 -1.32 13.42
C ILE A 2 -12.84 -1.25 14.06
N VAL A 3 -13.19 -0.14 14.69
CA VAL A 3 -14.49 0.05 15.35
C VAL A 3 -15.11 1.32 14.82
N PHE A 4 -16.39 1.25 14.46
CA PHE A 4 -17.27 2.37 14.16
C PHE A 4 -18.37 2.38 15.22
N SER A 5 -18.62 3.53 15.85
CA SER A 5 -19.60 3.68 16.93
C SER A 5 -20.54 4.83 16.61
N SER A 6 -21.82 4.52 16.40
CA SER A 6 -22.88 5.51 16.14
C SER A 6 -22.53 6.51 15.04
N LEU A 7 -21.85 6.03 14.00
CA LEU A 7 -21.27 6.87 12.96
C LEU A 7 -22.37 7.56 12.15
N GLN A 8 -22.24 8.87 12.00
CA GLN A 8 -23.09 9.70 11.16
C GLN A 8 -22.25 10.40 10.09
N ILE A 9 -22.68 10.28 8.84
CA ILE A 9 -22.07 10.99 7.71
C ILE A 9 -23.17 11.56 6.80
N ARG A 10 -23.03 12.84 6.48
CA ARG A 10 -23.91 13.62 5.61
C ARG A 10 -23.08 14.23 4.48
N ARG A 11 -23.69 14.33 3.30
CA ARG A 11 -23.14 15.07 2.15
C ARG A 11 -24.20 16.07 1.69
N GLY A 12 -23.98 17.35 2.00
CA GLY A 12 -25.00 18.38 1.81
C GLY A 12 -26.24 18.05 2.64
N THR A 13 -27.40 17.97 2.00
CA THR A 13 -28.68 17.65 2.64
C THR A 13 -28.94 16.15 2.81
N ARG A 14 -28.12 15.28 2.23
CA ARG A 14 -28.35 13.84 2.22
C ARG A 14 -27.59 13.15 3.35
N VAL A 15 -28.31 12.43 4.20
CA VAL A 15 -27.73 11.50 5.18
C VAL A 15 -27.32 10.23 4.45
N LEU A 16 -26.04 9.86 4.54
CA LEU A 16 -25.49 8.66 3.93
C LEU A 16 -25.36 7.52 4.93
N LEU A 17 -24.94 7.86 6.15
CA LEU A 17 -24.85 6.95 7.29
C LEU A 17 -25.52 7.62 8.48
N ASP A 18 -26.37 6.87 9.16
CA ASP A 18 -27.05 7.32 10.38
C ASP A 18 -26.92 6.25 11.46
N ASN A 19 -26.32 6.63 12.59
CA ASN A 19 -26.07 5.76 13.74
C ASN A 19 -25.45 4.40 13.38
N ALA A 20 -24.55 4.37 12.38
CA ALA A 20 -23.96 3.13 11.90
C ALA A 20 -22.88 2.62 12.87
N THR A 21 -23.00 1.37 13.32
CA THR A 21 -22.04 0.73 14.22
C THR A 21 -21.54 -0.58 13.59
N ALA A 22 -20.23 -0.79 13.59
CA ALA A 22 -19.62 -2.00 13.05
C ALA A 22 -18.23 -2.22 13.65
N THR A 23 -17.81 -3.48 13.70
CA THR A 23 -16.47 -3.87 14.15
C THR A 23 -15.84 -4.82 13.14
N VAL A 24 -14.60 -4.53 12.75
CA VAL A 24 -13.79 -5.39 11.87
C VAL A 24 -12.59 -5.90 12.64
N ASN A 25 -12.54 -7.22 12.83
CA ASN A 25 -11.47 -7.89 13.56
C ASN A 25 -10.26 -8.19 12.67
N PRO A 26 -9.05 -8.28 13.26
CA PRO A 26 -7.85 -8.67 12.52
C PRO A 26 -8.06 -10.00 11.77
N GLY A 27 -7.67 -10.04 10.49
CA GLY A 27 -7.79 -11.23 9.65
C GLY A 27 -9.15 -11.43 8.98
N GLN A 28 -10.16 -10.62 9.30
CA GLN A 28 -11.44 -10.66 8.58
C GLN A 28 -11.32 -10.05 7.19
N LYS A 29 -11.92 -10.73 6.21
CA LYS A 29 -12.15 -10.20 4.86
C LYS A 29 -13.56 -9.63 4.83
N VAL A 30 -13.69 -8.32 4.70
CA VAL A 30 -14.98 -7.61 4.75
C VAL A 30 -15.24 -6.94 3.41
N GLY A 31 -16.41 -7.21 2.82
CA GLY A 31 -16.89 -6.53 1.62
C GLY A 31 -17.95 -5.48 1.98
N LEU A 32 -17.82 -4.27 1.44
CA LEU A 32 -18.83 -3.22 1.58
C LEU A 32 -19.75 -3.20 0.36
N VAL A 33 -20.99 -3.66 0.54
CA VAL A 33 -22.01 -3.75 -0.53
C VAL A 33 -23.14 -2.76 -0.32
N GLY A 34 -23.79 -2.34 -1.41
CA GLY A 34 -24.91 -1.42 -1.37
C GLY A 34 -25.13 -0.70 -2.70
N LYS A 35 -26.26 -0.02 -2.84
CA LYS A 35 -26.61 0.73 -4.07
C LYS A 35 -25.64 1.88 -4.34
N ASN A 36 -25.58 2.36 -5.58
CA ASN A 36 -24.81 3.55 -5.91
C ASN A 36 -25.32 4.76 -5.10
N GLY A 37 -24.40 5.55 -4.55
CA GLY A 37 -24.74 6.69 -3.70
C GLY A 37 -25.15 6.36 -2.26
N CYS A 38 -25.01 5.12 -1.79
CA CYS A 38 -25.30 4.77 -0.38
C CYS A 38 -24.16 5.07 0.61
N GLY A 39 -23.12 5.80 0.19
CA GLY A 39 -22.02 6.21 1.06
C GLY A 39 -20.81 5.27 1.12
N LYS A 40 -20.69 4.24 0.26
CA LYS A 40 -19.53 3.32 0.26
C LYS A 40 -18.18 4.04 0.12
N SER A 41 -18.03 4.80 -0.95
CA SER A 41 -16.81 5.59 -1.18
C SER A 41 -16.60 6.66 -0.11
N THR A 42 -17.68 7.13 0.51
CA THR A 42 -17.62 8.10 1.62
C THR A 42 -17.08 7.45 2.90
N LEU A 43 -17.51 6.23 3.24
CA LEU A 43 -16.94 5.48 4.37
C LEU A 43 -15.45 5.18 4.15
N LEU A 44 -15.05 4.85 2.92
CA LEU A 44 -13.64 4.67 2.58
C LEU A 44 -12.84 5.98 2.69
N ALA A 45 -13.39 7.10 2.25
CA ALA A 45 -12.77 8.43 2.41
C ALA A 45 -12.60 8.81 3.89
N LEU A 46 -13.55 8.45 4.75
CA LEU A 46 -13.43 8.63 6.20
C LEU A 46 -12.25 7.85 6.76
N LEU A 47 -12.13 6.56 6.40
CA LEU A 47 -11.00 5.73 6.85
C LEU A 47 -9.64 6.26 6.36
N LYS A 48 -9.59 6.88 5.19
CA LYS A 48 -8.39 7.57 4.67
C LYS A 48 -8.09 8.89 5.37
N GLY A 49 -9.01 9.41 6.19
CA GLY A 49 -8.90 10.73 6.81
C GLY A 49 -9.15 11.90 5.85
N GLU A 50 -9.73 11.65 4.68
CA GLU A 50 -10.05 12.69 3.68
C GLU A 50 -11.30 13.49 4.09
N ILE A 51 -12.13 12.93 4.96
CA ILE A 51 -13.32 13.58 5.53
C ILE A 51 -13.43 13.29 7.03
N ALA A 52 -14.15 14.16 7.74
CA ALA A 52 -14.55 13.91 9.12
C ALA A 52 -15.95 13.26 9.17
N ALA A 53 -16.23 12.56 10.25
CA ALA A 53 -17.59 12.14 10.59
C ALA A 53 -18.37 13.34 11.15
N ASP A 54 -19.65 13.44 10.81
CA ASP A 54 -20.53 14.49 11.37
C ASP A 54 -21.01 14.14 12.79
N GLY A 55 -20.94 12.86 13.15
CA GLY A 55 -21.28 12.35 14.48
C GLY A 55 -20.77 10.94 14.72
N GLY A 56 -20.74 10.54 15.98
CA GLY A 56 -20.15 9.27 16.41
C GLY A 56 -18.62 9.26 16.36
N SER A 57 -18.03 8.07 16.33
CA SER A 57 -16.57 7.91 16.29
C SER A 57 -16.14 6.69 15.48
N TYR A 58 -14.88 6.70 15.05
CA TYR A 58 -14.21 5.54 14.50
C TYR A 58 -12.78 5.43 15.05
N SER A 59 -12.27 4.21 15.16
CA SER A 59 -10.91 3.97 15.62
C SER A 59 -10.32 2.70 15.02
N PHE A 60 -9.00 2.68 14.86
CA PHE A 60 -8.22 1.50 14.55
C PHE A 60 -6.81 1.66 15.16
N PRO A 61 -6.05 0.57 15.35
CA PRO A 61 -4.76 0.63 16.02
C PRO A 61 -3.76 1.53 15.27
N SER A 62 -3.04 2.39 16.00
CA SER A 62 -2.08 3.35 15.42
C SER A 62 -0.88 2.68 14.72
N ASN A 63 -0.61 1.42 15.03
CA ASN A 63 0.45 0.63 14.41
C ASN A 63 0.01 -0.06 13.10
N TRP A 64 -1.22 0.16 12.62
CA TRP A 64 -1.68 -0.39 11.36
C TRP A 64 -1.29 0.52 10.19
N ALA A 65 -0.68 -0.06 9.16
CA ALA A 65 -0.52 0.60 7.88
C ALA A 65 -1.83 0.51 7.09
N LEU A 66 -2.33 1.65 6.62
CA LEU A 66 -3.47 1.72 5.73
C LEU A 66 -2.98 1.82 4.29
N ALA A 67 -3.42 0.88 3.45
CA ALA A 67 -3.16 0.88 2.00
C ALA A 67 -4.49 0.91 1.26
N TRP A 68 -4.54 1.62 0.13
CA TRP A 68 -5.72 1.69 -0.72
C TRP A 68 -5.34 1.61 -2.18
N VAL A 69 -6.25 1.04 -2.97
CA VAL A 69 -6.12 0.88 -4.41
C VAL A 69 -7.19 1.74 -5.08
N ASN A 70 -6.80 2.53 -6.08
CA ASN A 70 -7.75 3.23 -6.93
C ASN A 70 -8.49 2.22 -7.82
N GLN A 71 -9.78 2.48 -8.07
CA GLN A 71 -10.66 1.60 -8.86
C GLN A 71 -10.20 1.43 -10.31
N GLU A 72 -9.40 2.36 -10.83
CA GLU A 72 -8.86 2.31 -12.19
C GLU A 72 -7.37 1.96 -12.16
N THR A 73 -6.96 1.00 -12.99
CA THR A 73 -5.54 0.73 -13.26
C THR A 73 -5.15 1.42 -14.55
N PRO A 74 -4.28 2.44 -14.50
CA PRO A 74 -3.82 3.09 -15.71
C PRO A 74 -3.06 2.09 -16.58
N ALA A 75 -3.38 2.07 -17.88
CA ALA A 75 -2.64 1.28 -18.86
C ALA A 75 -1.33 2.01 -19.18
N LEU A 76 -0.30 1.78 -18.38
CA LEU A 76 1.00 2.44 -18.48
C LEU A 76 1.99 1.62 -19.31
N ASP A 77 2.94 2.31 -19.94
CA ASP A 77 4.09 1.73 -20.64
C ASP A 77 5.23 1.31 -19.69
N VAL A 78 5.08 1.60 -18.40
CA VAL A 78 6.06 1.25 -17.36
C VAL A 78 6.07 -0.26 -17.13
N PRO A 79 7.25 -0.90 -16.94
CA PRO A 79 7.35 -2.30 -16.54
C PRO A 79 6.62 -2.59 -15.23
N ALA A 80 6.00 -3.77 -15.10
CA ALA A 80 5.29 -4.18 -13.89
C ALA A 80 6.12 -4.05 -12.61
N LEU A 81 7.42 -4.39 -12.66
CA LEU A 81 8.32 -4.26 -11.53
C LEU A 81 8.54 -2.80 -11.10
N GLU A 82 8.86 -1.92 -12.05
CA GLU A 82 9.08 -0.50 -11.78
C GLU A 82 7.79 0.17 -11.31
N TYR A 83 6.64 -0.21 -11.86
CA TYR A 83 5.34 0.27 -11.40
C TYR A 83 5.08 -0.04 -9.92
N VAL A 84 5.49 -1.22 -9.42
CA VAL A 84 5.37 -1.55 -7.99
C VAL A 84 6.37 -0.76 -7.15
N ILE A 85 7.60 -0.55 -7.64
CA ILE A 85 8.61 0.28 -6.97
C ILE A 85 8.15 1.73 -6.86
N ASP A 86 7.40 2.24 -7.85
CA ASP A 86 6.79 3.59 -7.81
C ASP A 86 5.81 3.78 -6.65
N GLY A 87 5.32 2.68 -6.06
CA GLY A 87 4.53 2.71 -4.83
C GLY A 87 5.33 3.19 -3.61
N ASP A 88 6.65 2.98 -3.62
CA ASP A 88 7.57 3.44 -2.58
C ASP A 88 7.97 4.90 -2.83
N ARG A 89 7.10 5.81 -2.37
CA ARG A 89 7.25 7.26 -2.56
C ARG A 89 8.51 7.82 -1.89
N GLU A 90 8.89 7.27 -0.73
CA GLU A 90 10.09 7.70 -0.01
C GLU A 90 11.34 7.35 -0.82
N PHE A 91 11.42 6.12 -1.34
CA PHE A 91 12.50 5.70 -2.22
C PHE A 91 12.60 6.58 -3.47
N ARG A 92 11.48 6.82 -4.19
CA ARG A 92 11.48 7.65 -5.41
C ARG A 92 11.86 9.10 -5.14
N GLN A 93 11.45 9.67 -4.01
CA GLN A 93 11.85 11.01 -3.62
C GLN A 93 13.37 11.09 -3.39
N LEU A 94 13.94 10.15 -2.63
CA LEU A 94 15.38 10.12 -2.37
C LEU A 94 16.20 9.87 -3.63
N GLU A 95 15.72 9.01 -4.54
CA GLU A 95 16.34 8.76 -5.85
C GLU A 95 16.39 10.04 -6.70
N ALA A 96 15.28 10.79 -6.76
CA ALA A 96 15.21 12.06 -7.48
C ALA A 96 16.10 13.15 -6.85
N GLU A 97 16.12 13.25 -5.51
CA GLU A 97 17.01 14.18 -4.79
C GLU A 97 18.48 13.85 -5.05
N LEU A 98 18.85 12.56 -5.07
CA LEU A 98 20.21 12.12 -5.35
C LEU A 98 20.63 12.47 -6.77
N GLN A 99 19.76 12.25 -7.76
CA GLN A 99 20.04 12.63 -9.14
C GLN A 99 20.31 14.14 -9.25
N GLN A 100 19.47 14.97 -8.63
CA GLN A 100 19.66 16.42 -8.63
C GLN A 100 20.94 16.87 -7.93
N ALA A 101 21.35 16.18 -6.86
CA ALA A 101 22.60 16.46 -6.17
C ALA A 101 23.83 16.10 -7.04
N ASN A 102 23.75 14.99 -7.78
CA ASN A 102 24.76 14.61 -8.78
C ASN A 102 24.86 15.64 -9.91
N ASP A 103 23.73 16.11 -10.45
CA ASP A 103 23.72 17.11 -11.52
C ASP A 103 24.34 18.45 -11.07
N ARG A 104 24.22 18.79 -9.78
CA ARG A 104 24.84 19.99 -9.16
C ARG A 104 26.26 19.74 -8.65
N ASN A 105 26.73 18.50 -8.70
CA ASN A 105 28.01 18.05 -8.16
C ASN A 105 28.22 18.39 -6.67
N ASP A 106 27.14 18.32 -5.87
CA ASP A 106 27.17 18.61 -4.44
C ASP A 106 27.52 17.34 -3.63
N GLY A 107 28.81 17.16 -3.36
CA GLY A 107 29.32 15.99 -2.65
C GLY A 107 28.74 15.79 -1.23
N ASN A 108 28.39 16.87 -0.53
CA ASN A 108 27.82 16.77 0.82
C ASN A 108 26.36 16.29 0.78
N ALA A 109 25.58 16.82 -0.16
CA ALA A 109 24.21 16.36 -0.40
C ALA A 109 24.19 14.89 -0.85
N ILE A 110 25.08 14.51 -1.78
CA ILE A 110 25.23 13.13 -2.26
C ILE A 110 25.52 12.18 -1.08
N ALA A 111 26.52 12.50 -0.23
CA ALA A 111 26.86 11.66 0.92
C ALA A 111 25.68 11.51 1.90
N THR A 112 24.97 12.60 2.17
CA THR A 112 23.80 12.60 3.06
C THR A 112 22.67 11.73 2.50
N LEU A 113 22.39 11.84 1.20
CA LEU A 113 21.33 11.10 0.52
C LEU A 113 21.65 9.60 0.42
N HIS A 114 22.91 9.23 0.20
CA HIS A 114 23.34 7.83 0.31
C HIS A 114 23.06 7.27 1.71
N GLY A 115 23.39 8.00 2.78
CA GLY A 115 23.07 7.56 4.14
C GLY A 115 21.56 7.35 4.38
N LYS A 116 20.70 8.19 3.79
CA LYS A 116 19.23 8.01 3.85
C LYS A 116 18.76 6.80 3.06
N LEU A 117 19.26 6.61 1.85
CA LEU A 117 18.98 5.44 1.01
C LEU A 117 19.42 4.13 1.70
N ASP A 118 20.54 4.18 2.42
CA ASP A 118 21.03 3.05 3.21
C ASP A 118 20.11 2.72 4.38
N ALA A 119 19.58 3.73 5.07
CA ALA A 119 18.66 3.54 6.19
C ALA A 119 17.37 2.79 5.78
N ILE A 120 16.95 2.90 4.52
CA ILE A 120 15.75 2.25 3.95
C ILE A 120 16.05 0.98 3.12
N ASP A 121 17.32 0.52 3.10
CA ASP A 121 17.83 -0.55 2.23
C ASP A 121 17.43 -0.39 0.75
N ALA A 122 17.64 0.81 0.19
CA ALA A 122 17.24 1.13 -1.17
C ALA A 122 17.77 0.11 -2.21
N TRP A 123 18.98 -0.44 -2.03
CA TRP A 123 19.55 -1.46 -2.92
C TRP A 123 18.75 -2.77 -3.00
N THR A 124 17.91 -3.08 -2.01
CA THR A 124 17.07 -4.28 -2.01
C THR A 124 15.69 -4.05 -2.63
N VAL A 125 15.32 -2.81 -2.99
CA VAL A 125 13.95 -2.46 -3.41
C VAL A 125 13.45 -3.32 -4.58
N ARG A 126 14.31 -3.56 -5.57
CA ARG A 126 14.00 -4.41 -6.74
C ARG A 126 13.77 -5.86 -6.34
N ALA A 127 14.61 -6.41 -5.47
CA ALA A 127 14.45 -7.78 -4.98
C ALA A 127 13.14 -7.92 -4.17
N ARG A 128 12.85 -6.96 -3.30
CA ARG A 128 11.62 -6.93 -2.49
C ARG A 128 10.35 -6.83 -3.36
N ALA A 129 10.34 -5.93 -4.34
CA ALA A 129 9.24 -5.79 -5.29
C ALA A 129 9.03 -7.04 -6.14
N SER A 130 10.12 -7.66 -6.60
CA SER A 130 10.07 -8.94 -7.32
C SER A 130 9.48 -10.06 -6.45
N SER A 131 9.95 -10.21 -5.20
CA SER A 131 9.40 -11.19 -4.26
C SER A 131 7.90 -10.99 -3.99
N LEU A 132 7.46 -9.74 -3.83
CA LEU A 132 6.03 -9.42 -3.67
C LEU A 132 5.23 -9.84 -4.92
N LEU A 133 5.70 -9.48 -6.11
CA LEU A 133 5.04 -9.83 -7.38
C LEU A 133 5.00 -11.34 -7.61
N HIS A 134 6.07 -12.07 -7.31
CA HIS A 134 6.05 -13.53 -7.32
C HIS A 134 5.03 -14.10 -6.34
N GLY A 135 4.94 -13.53 -5.13
CA GLY A 135 3.91 -13.87 -4.15
C GLY A 135 2.48 -13.68 -4.68
N LEU A 136 2.27 -12.75 -5.62
CA LEU A 136 0.99 -12.50 -6.27
C LEU A 136 0.77 -13.30 -7.57
N GLY A 137 1.72 -14.17 -7.92
CA GLY A 137 1.66 -15.11 -9.03
C GLY A 137 2.31 -14.63 -10.34
N PHE A 138 3.05 -13.51 -10.34
CA PHE A 138 3.75 -13.04 -11.54
C PHE A 138 5.01 -13.87 -11.82
N SER A 139 5.28 -14.15 -13.09
CA SER A 139 6.52 -14.78 -13.55
C SER A 139 7.63 -13.75 -13.80
N ASN A 140 8.89 -14.19 -13.86
CA ASN A 140 10.03 -13.31 -14.15
C ASN A 140 9.88 -12.57 -15.48
N GLU A 141 9.37 -13.24 -16.52
CA GLU A 141 9.12 -12.61 -17.82
C GLU A 141 8.04 -11.52 -17.74
N GLN A 142 7.02 -11.72 -16.90
CA GLN A 142 5.96 -10.73 -16.70
C GLN A 142 6.46 -9.48 -15.99
N LEU A 143 7.47 -9.56 -15.11
CA LEU A 143 8.01 -8.41 -14.39
C LEU A 143 8.51 -7.29 -15.31
N GLN A 144 9.00 -7.65 -16.50
CA GLN A 144 9.53 -6.72 -17.51
C GLN A 144 8.47 -6.26 -18.52
N LYS A 145 7.27 -6.86 -18.51
CA LYS A 145 6.20 -6.46 -19.42
C LYS A 145 5.58 -5.15 -18.95
N PRO A 146 5.19 -4.26 -19.89
CA PRO A 146 4.53 -3.01 -19.54
C PRO A 146 3.15 -3.29 -18.92
N VAL A 147 2.70 -2.44 -17.98
CA VAL A 147 1.41 -2.59 -17.28
C VAL A 147 0.23 -2.74 -18.26
N ARG A 148 0.25 -2.02 -19.39
CA ARG A 148 -0.78 -2.12 -20.43
C ARG A 148 -0.93 -3.52 -21.06
N ALA A 149 0.09 -4.38 -20.99
CA ALA A 149 0.05 -5.73 -21.56
C ALA A 149 -0.74 -6.73 -20.70
N PHE A 150 -1.19 -6.32 -19.51
CA PHE A 150 -1.91 -7.18 -18.57
C PHE A 150 -3.43 -7.01 -18.67
N SER A 151 -4.17 -8.11 -18.47
CA SER A 151 -5.62 -8.06 -18.36
C SER A 151 -6.07 -7.27 -17.12
N GLY A 152 -7.34 -6.86 -17.06
CA GLY A 152 -7.87 -6.05 -15.95
C GLY A 152 -7.63 -6.66 -14.56
N GLY A 153 -7.80 -7.99 -14.43
CA GLY A 153 -7.55 -8.68 -13.16
C GLY A 153 -6.07 -8.66 -12.73
N TRP A 154 -5.15 -8.85 -13.68
CA TRP A 154 -3.71 -8.74 -13.42
C TRP A 154 -3.29 -7.31 -13.09
N ARG A 155 -3.90 -6.33 -13.77
CA ARG A 155 -3.74 -4.90 -13.49
C ARG A 155 -4.22 -4.53 -12.08
N MET A 156 -5.35 -5.08 -11.62
CA MET A 156 -5.80 -4.90 -10.23
C MET A 156 -4.78 -5.49 -9.22
N ARG A 157 -4.17 -6.64 -9.54
CA ARG A 157 -3.09 -7.20 -8.70
C ARG A 157 -1.85 -6.31 -8.67
N LEU A 158 -1.48 -5.67 -9.79
CA LEU A 158 -0.40 -4.69 -9.84
C LEU A 158 -0.71 -3.46 -8.99
N ASN A 159 -1.92 -2.90 -9.10
CA ASN A 159 -2.35 -1.79 -8.27
C ASN A 159 -2.27 -2.15 -6.78
N LEU A 160 -2.71 -3.37 -6.42
CA LEU A 160 -2.61 -3.86 -5.06
C LEU A 160 -1.16 -3.97 -4.63
N ALA A 161 -0.29 -4.57 -5.45
CA ALA A 161 1.14 -4.66 -5.16
C ALA A 161 1.79 -3.29 -4.92
N GLN A 162 1.45 -2.29 -5.74
CA GLN A 162 1.93 -0.91 -5.62
C GLN A 162 1.46 -0.23 -4.32
N ALA A 163 0.22 -0.51 -3.88
CA ALA A 163 -0.33 0.08 -2.67
C ALA A 163 0.23 -0.55 -1.38
N LEU A 164 0.79 -1.76 -1.47
CA LEU A 164 1.31 -2.48 -0.32
C LEU A 164 2.72 -2.01 0.04
N PRO A 165 3.03 -1.89 1.34
CA PRO A 165 4.41 -1.69 1.76
C PRO A 165 5.23 -2.90 1.32
N LEU A 166 6.35 -2.63 0.64
CA LEU A 166 7.26 -3.69 0.20
C LEU A 166 7.72 -4.51 1.41
N PRO A 167 7.79 -5.85 1.28
CA PRO A 167 8.03 -6.71 2.42
C PRO A 167 9.32 -6.42 3.16
N PHE A 168 9.24 -6.54 4.49
CA PHE A 168 10.32 -6.19 5.39
C PHE A 168 11.34 -7.34 5.47
N ARG A 169 12.57 -7.01 5.07
CA ARG A 169 13.90 -7.57 5.42
C ARG A 169 13.98 -9.06 5.83
N PRO A 170 14.64 -9.93 5.04
CA PRO A 170 15.25 -11.13 5.63
C PRO A 170 16.33 -10.71 6.64
N ALA A 171 16.34 -11.38 7.80
CA ALA A 171 17.14 -11.06 8.99
C ALA A 171 18.67 -11.17 8.84
N ALA A 172 19.20 -11.36 7.62
CA ALA A 172 20.60 -11.72 7.40
C ALA A 172 21.60 -10.55 7.46
N ALA A 173 21.15 -9.29 7.52
CA ALA A 173 22.05 -8.11 7.50
C ALA A 173 22.27 -7.43 8.87
N ARG A 174 21.65 -7.92 9.97
CA ARG A 174 21.95 -7.38 11.31
C ARG A 174 23.23 -8.02 11.87
N ARG A 175 24.40 -7.58 11.38
CA ARG A 175 25.62 -7.63 12.18
C ARG A 175 25.85 -6.25 12.80
N THR A 176 25.89 -6.28 14.13
CA THR A 176 26.39 -5.31 15.12
C THR A 176 25.53 -4.09 15.52
N HIS A 177 25.12 -4.17 16.80
CA HIS A 177 24.79 -3.12 17.78
C HIS A 177 23.46 -2.35 17.69
N GLN A 178 22.37 -2.96 18.17
CA GLN A 178 21.37 -2.25 18.99
C GLN A 178 20.54 -3.23 19.85
N PRO A 179 20.18 -2.90 21.12
CA PRO A 179 19.48 -3.82 22.02
C PRO A 179 18.00 -3.99 21.64
N PRO A 180 17.34 -5.07 22.09
CA PRO A 180 16.03 -5.48 21.59
C PRO A 180 14.92 -4.60 22.16
N GLY A 181 14.13 -3.98 21.28
CA GLY A 181 12.94 -3.21 21.65
C GLY A 181 11.92 -3.13 20.51
N SER A 182 10.75 -3.70 20.75
CA SER A 182 9.51 -3.68 19.94
C SER A 182 9.56 -4.43 18.59
N GLY A 183 8.98 -5.63 18.59
CA GLY A 183 8.73 -6.43 17.40
C GLY A 183 7.72 -5.74 16.48
N ARG A 184 8.20 -5.23 15.35
CA ARG A 184 7.35 -4.99 14.17
C ARG A 184 7.20 -6.33 13.45
N GLY A 185 6.03 -6.96 13.60
CA GLY A 185 5.70 -8.20 12.89
C GLY A 185 5.69 -8.00 11.38
N ASP A 186 6.18 -9.01 10.66
CA ASP A 186 6.25 -9.08 9.20
C ASP A 186 4.84 -9.16 8.57
N LEU A 187 4.22 -8.00 8.39
CA LEU A 187 2.88 -7.87 7.82
C LEU A 187 2.84 -8.20 6.31
N ALA A 188 3.95 -8.05 5.61
CA ALA A 188 3.97 -8.09 4.15
C ALA A 188 4.24 -9.50 3.60
N GLY A 189 5.08 -10.30 4.27
CA GLY A 189 5.14 -11.74 4.04
C GLY A 189 3.74 -12.36 4.21
N THR A 190 3.10 -12.07 5.34
CA THR A 190 1.76 -12.57 5.66
C THR A 190 0.68 -12.15 4.64
N LEU A 191 0.78 -10.96 4.06
CA LEU A 191 -0.23 -10.46 3.11
C LEU A 191 -0.07 -11.05 1.70
N ALA A 192 1.15 -11.21 1.20
CA ALA A 192 1.41 -11.87 -0.08
C ALA A 192 0.94 -13.34 -0.05
N GLU A 193 1.20 -14.06 1.05
CA GLU A 193 0.70 -15.42 1.23
C GLU A 193 -0.84 -15.49 1.30
N ARG A 194 -1.49 -14.49 1.91
CA ARG A 194 -2.96 -14.39 2.01
C ARG A 194 -3.62 -13.95 0.70
N LEU A 195 -2.88 -13.27 -0.19
CA LEU A 195 -3.33 -12.86 -1.51
C LEU A 195 -3.11 -13.93 -2.60
N ARG A 196 -2.30 -14.98 -2.35
CA ARG A 196 -2.25 -16.17 -3.23
C ARG A 196 -3.62 -16.83 -3.40
N GLY A 197 -4.49 -16.74 -2.38
CA GLY A 197 -5.89 -17.19 -2.44
C GLY A 197 -6.88 -16.14 -2.96
N TYR A 198 -6.42 -15.03 -3.52
CA TYR A 198 -7.28 -13.96 -4.03
C TYR A 198 -7.83 -14.34 -5.43
N ALA A 199 -8.91 -15.11 -5.41
CA ALA A 199 -9.78 -15.41 -6.55
C ALA A 199 -10.84 -14.32 -6.82
N GLY A 200 -10.79 -13.18 -6.11
CA GLY A 200 -11.81 -12.12 -6.14
C GLY A 200 -11.83 -11.24 -7.39
N ALA A 201 -11.34 -11.75 -8.53
CA ALA A 201 -11.49 -11.11 -9.84
C ALA A 201 -12.62 -11.75 -10.67
N ASP A 202 -13.51 -12.54 -10.05
CA ASP A 202 -14.84 -12.77 -10.62
C ASP A 202 -15.67 -11.50 -10.40
N LEU A 203 -15.49 -10.57 -11.35
CA LEU A 203 -16.39 -9.47 -11.60
C LEU A 203 -17.74 -10.05 -12.02
N ALA A 204 -18.72 -9.98 -11.12
CA ALA A 204 -20.14 -9.95 -11.46
C ALA A 204 -20.63 -8.49 -11.41
#